data_AF-A0A6M3IQZ0-F1
#
_entry.id   AF-A0A6M3IQZ0-F1
#
_cell.length_a   1.000
_cell.length_b   1.000
_cell.length_c   1.000
_cell.angle_alpha   90.00
_cell.angle_beta   90.00
_cell.angle_gamma   90.00
#
_symmetry.space_group_name_H-M   'P 1'
#
loop_
_entity.id
_entity.type
_entity.pdbx_description
1 polymer ?
#
loop_
_entity_poly.entity_id
_entity_poly.type
_entity_poly.pdbx_seq_one_letter_code
_entity_poly.pdbx_strand_id
1 'polypeptide(L)'
;MIYIDANTDQTTTWRLVAEAGGYQHYEGSTQAGDTIIRWGANYGRHQGCYPIDVIVLNKRLYLSKIDQNALFEQHGVSIPKIYRQRVVWEEDNRPALICKPAMGQMGTGVIIVRRTPAFDHNKLYQLYIEKDREFRAMMVGTEIAFFMEKHPPESGDHRWNEHRGSEWTSVPEDSALRRAIKVIGENALEALGYDFGAIDIILKNNPQGYSLFVLEVNSRPEFGETNAQRFVRAVSHYLSEMHHH
;
A
#
# COMPACT_ATOMS: atom_id res chain seq x y z
N MET A 1 -12.64 -23.07 4.71
CA MET A 1 -12.68 -22.60 3.31
C MET A 1 -12.10 -21.19 3.24
N ILE A 2 -11.57 -20.75 2.09
CA ILE A 2 -11.08 -19.38 1.91
C ILE A 2 -11.98 -18.64 0.92
N TYR A 3 -12.43 -17.46 1.32
CA TYR A 3 -13.24 -16.54 0.52
C TYR A 3 -12.47 -15.25 0.23
N ILE A 4 -12.79 -14.59 -0.88
CA ILE A 4 -12.38 -13.21 -1.15
C ILE A 4 -13.62 -12.32 -1.11
N ASP A 5 -13.61 -11.34 -0.20
CA ASP A 5 -14.60 -10.27 -0.18
C ASP A 5 -14.09 -9.09 -0.99
N ALA A 6 -14.59 -8.96 -2.22
CA ALA A 6 -14.23 -7.93 -3.17
C ALA A 6 -15.46 -7.31 -3.84
N ASN A 7 -15.35 -6.03 -4.21
CA ASN A 7 -16.32 -5.37 -5.06
C ASN A 7 -16.24 -5.92 -6.50
N THR A 8 -17.28 -6.63 -6.93
CA THR A 8 -17.37 -7.26 -8.26
C THR A 8 -17.30 -6.28 -9.43
N ASP A 9 -17.61 -5.02 -9.19
CA ASP A 9 -17.74 -3.99 -10.22
C ASP A 9 -16.41 -3.24 -10.44
N GLN A 10 -15.37 -3.57 -9.66
CA GLN A 10 -14.09 -2.86 -9.67
C GLN A 10 -12.91 -3.83 -9.65
N THR A 11 -12.04 -3.69 -10.67
CA THR A 11 -10.80 -4.45 -10.91
C THR A 11 -10.97 -5.98 -11.04
N THR A 12 -10.12 -6.62 -11.84
CA THR A 12 -10.18 -8.07 -12.08
C THR A 12 -9.15 -8.86 -11.27
N THR A 13 -8.21 -8.18 -10.60
CA THR A 13 -7.10 -8.83 -9.88
C THR A 13 -7.57 -9.77 -8.78
N TRP A 14 -8.68 -9.47 -8.09
CA TRP A 14 -9.23 -10.38 -7.09
C TRP A 14 -9.66 -11.72 -7.69
N ARG A 15 -10.10 -11.75 -8.97
CA ARG A 15 -10.45 -13.00 -9.67
C ARG A 15 -9.22 -13.84 -9.94
N LEU A 16 -8.10 -13.22 -10.32
CA LEU A 16 -6.82 -13.92 -10.50
C LEU A 16 -6.35 -14.55 -9.18
N VAL A 17 -6.52 -13.85 -8.06
CA VAL A 17 -6.22 -14.39 -6.73
C VAL A 17 -7.16 -15.54 -6.38
N ALA A 18 -8.46 -15.39 -6.65
CA ALA A 18 -9.46 -16.43 -6.39
C ALA A 18 -9.17 -17.69 -7.20
N GLU A 19 -8.88 -17.55 -8.50
CA GLU A 19 -8.52 -18.66 -9.38
C GLU A 19 -7.23 -19.33 -8.95
N ALA A 20 -6.17 -18.57 -8.69
CA ALA A 20 -4.88 -19.11 -8.28
C ALA A 20 -4.93 -19.86 -6.93
N GLY A 21 -5.81 -19.45 -6.02
CA GLY A 21 -5.98 -20.07 -4.70
C GLY A 21 -7.09 -21.12 -4.64
N GLY A 22 -7.93 -21.23 -5.66
CA GLY A 22 -9.20 -21.96 -5.57
C GLY A 22 -10.16 -21.37 -4.53
N TYR A 23 -10.11 -20.05 -4.31
CA TYR A 23 -10.94 -19.35 -3.34
C TYR A 23 -12.30 -18.99 -3.94
N GLN A 24 -13.32 -18.87 -3.09
CA GLN A 24 -14.66 -18.48 -3.51
C GLN A 24 -14.88 -16.97 -3.33
N HIS A 25 -15.78 -16.37 -4.09
CA HIS A 25 -16.24 -15.01 -3.80
C HIS A 25 -17.14 -15.03 -2.56
N TYR A 26 -16.96 -14.09 -1.65
CA TYR A 26 -17.79 -14.00 -0.45
C TYR A 26 -19.16 -13.38 -0.76
N GLU A 27 -20.23 -14.16 -0.57
CA GLU A 27 -21.61 -13.72 -0.82
C GLU A 27 -22.42 -13.49 0.48
N GLY A 28 -21.76 -13.48 1.64
CA GLY A 28 -22.41 -13.24 2.94
C GLY A 28 -22.72 -14.49 3.77
N SER A 29 -22.32 -15.68 3.31
CA SER A 29 -22.43 -16.93 4.08
C SER A 29 -21.04 -17.57 4.27
N THR A 30 -20.76 -18.00 5.50
CA THR A 30 -19.56 -18.75 5.90
C THR A 30 -19.89 -19.69 7.06
N GLN A 31 -18.96 -20.59 7.35
CA GLN A 31 -18.95 -21.45 8.52
C GLN A 31 -17.84 -21.03 9.50
N ALA A 32 -17.93 -21.50 10.74
CA ALA A 32 -16.86 -21.31 11.71
C ALA A 32 -15.54 -21.92 11.20
N GLY A 33 -14.44 -21.20 11.37
CA GLY A 33 -13.11 -21.57 10.89
C GLY A 33 -12.83 -21.20 9.42
N ASP A 34 -13.80 -20.63 8.70
CA ASP A 34 -13.53 -20.07 7.38
C ASP A 34 -12.66 -18.81 7.46
N THR A 35 -11.95 -18.52 6.37
CA THR A 35 -11.13 -17.33 6.22
C THR A 35 -11.69 -16.43 5.12
N ILE A 36 -11.74 -15.13 5.37
CA ILE A 36 -12.15 -14.10 4.42
C ILE A 36 -10.97 -13.16 4.16
N ILE A 37 -10.56 -13.06 2.90
CA ILE A 37 -9.59 -12.08 2.42
C ILE A 37 -10.36 -10.82 2.02
N ARG A 38 -10.25 -9.74 2.81
CA ARG A 38 -10.91 -8.47 2.48
C ARG A 38 -10.08 -7.68 1.47
N TRP A 39 -10.46 -7.78 0.20
CA TRP A 39 -9.74 -7.19 -0.93
C TRP A 39 -10.23 -5.78 -1.27
N GLY A 40 -9.78 -4.80 -0.49
CA GLY A 40 -10.14 -3.40 -0.66
C GLY A 40 -11.43 -2.95 0.02
N ALA A 41 -11.85 -1.73 -0.31
CA ALA A 41 -13.05 -1.11 0.22
C ALA A 41 -14.32 -1.74 -0.38
N ASN A 42 -14.98 -2.59 0.40
CA ASN A 42 -16.32 -3.05 0.07
C ASN A 42 -17.31 -2.05 0.67
N TYR A 43 -17.54 -0.93 -0.03
CA TYR A 43 -18.38 0.23 0.34
C TYR A 43 -19.76 -0.16 0.91
N GLY A 44 -19.79 -0.60 2.16
CA GLY A 44 -21.01 -0.98 2.86
C GLY A 44 -21.62 -2.35 2.50
N ARG A 45 -21.01 -3.21 1.67
CA ARG A 45 -21.58 -4.56 1.38
C ARG A 45 -21.64 -5.44 2.63
N HIS A 46 -20.62 -5.36 3.49
CA HIS A 46 -20.54 -6.11 4.74
C HIS A 46 -19.99 -5.19 5.83
N GLN A 47 -20.79 -4.24 6.33
CA GLN A 47 -20.40 -3.16 7.27
C GLN A 47 -19.80 -3.66 8.62
N GLY A 48 -18.65 -4.33 8.60
CA GLY A 48 -17.98 -4.87 9.79
C GLY A 48 -18.66 -6.10 10.41
N CYS A 49 -19.80 -6.56 9.87
CA CYS A 49 -20.54 -7.71 10.37
C CYS A 49 -20.07 -9.01 9.71
N TYR A 50 -18.78 -9.32 9.81
CA TYR A 50 -18.33 -10.69 9.54
C TYR A 50 -18.74 -11.59 10.72
N PRO A 51 -19.04 -12.88 10.49
CA PRO A 51 -19.35 -13.80 11.57
C PRO A 51 -18.24 -13.86 12.63
N ILE A 52 -18.60 -14.16 13.89
CA ILE A 52 -17.64 -14.07 14.99
C ILE A 52 -16.54 -15.14 14.93
N ASP A 53 -16.83 -16.27 14.30
CA ASP A 53 -15.95 -17.43 14.23
C ASP A 53 -15.19 -17.56 12.89
N VAL A 54 -15.08 -16.47 12.12
CA VAL A 54 -14.25 -16.45 10.90
C VAL A 54 -12.99 -15.63 11.08
N ILE A 55 -11.93 -16.05 10.40
CA ILE A 55 -10.69 -15.28 10.26
C ILE A 55 -10.92 -14.24 9.17
N VAL A 56 -10.68 -12.97 9.44
CA VAL A 56 -10.84 -11.90 8.44
C VAL A 56 -9.52 -11.19 8.26
N LEU A 57 -8.86 -11.43 7.13
CA LEU A 57 -7.65 -10.72 6.76
C LEU A 57 -8.02 -9.31 6.29
N ASN A 58 -7.28 -8.32 6.79
CA ASN A 58 -7.54 -6.89 6.70
C ASN A 58 -8.90 -6.50 7.30
N LYS A 59 -9.19 -6.98 8.51
CA LYS A 59 -10.47 -6.73 9.22
C LYS A 59 -10.85 -5.24 9.27
N ARG A 60 -9.87 -4.34 9.39
CA ARG A 60 -10.04 -2.89 9.29
C ARG A 60 -9.26 -2.34 8.10
N LEU A 61 -9.84 -1.37 7.40
CA LEU A 61 -9.20 -0.70 6.26
C LEU A 61 -9.19 0.82 6.46
N TYR A 62 -8.03 1.43 6.20
CA TYR A 62 -7.81 2.86 6.15
C TYR A 62 -7.57 3.28 4.69
N LEU A 63 -8.57 3.91 4.09
CA LEU A 63 -8.56 4.27 2.66
C LEU A 63 -8.05 5.69 2.40
N SER A 64 -8.15 6.55 3.42
CA SER A 64 -7.64 7.91 3.37
C SER A 64 -6.12 7.90 3.52
N LYS A 65 -5.45 8.56 2.58
CA LYS A 65 -4.00 8.81 2.65
C LYS A 65 -3.63 9.60 3.90
N ILE A 66 -4.51 10.49 4.36
CA ILE A 66 -4.29 11.27 5.59
C ILE A 66 -4.30 10.36 6.82
N ASP A 67 -5.28 9.46 6.91
CA ASP A 67 -5.43 8.56 8.07
C ASP A 67 -4.28 7.55 8.14
N GLN A 68 -3.89 6.97 7.00
CA GLN A 68 -2.73 6.09 6.93
C GLN A 68 -1.47 6.81 7.42
N ASN A 69 -1.24 8.04 6.95
CA ASN A 69 -0.08 8.82 7.31
C ASN A 69 -0.05 9.23 8.79
N ALA A 70 -1.21 9.54 9.38
CA ALA A 70 -1.30 9.80 10.82
C ALA A 70 -0.89 8.56 11.64
N LEU A 71 -1.33 7.37 11.22
CA LEU A 71 -0.94 6.11 11.86
C LEU A 71 0.54 5.79 11.65
N PHE A 72 1.09 6.08 10.47
CA PHE A 72 2.53 5.95 10.20
C PHE A 72 3.37 6.84 11.11
N GLU A 73 3.01 8.12 11.27
CA GLU A 73 3.71 9.02 12.21
C GLU A 73 3.60 8.51 13.65
N GLN A 74 2.42 8.05 14.07
CA GLN A 74 2.21 7.50 15.42
C GLN A 74 3.09 6.29 15.72
N HIS A 75 3.36 5.44 14.71
CA HIS A 75 4.17 4.22 14.86
C HIS A 75 5.64 4.42 14.43
N GLY A 76 6.05 5.65 14.10
CA GLY A 76 7.43 5.93 13.68
C GLY A 76 7.83 5.30 12.35
N VAL A 77 6.87 5.01 11.47
CA VAL A 77 7.15 4.55 10.10
C VAL A 77 7.78 5.69 9.31
N SER A 78 8.90 5.43 8.63
CA SER A 78 9.56 6.45 7.81
C SER A 78 8.69 6.82 6.62
N ILE A 79 8.24 8.08 6.59
CA ILE A 79 7.38 8.68 5.56
C ILE A 79 7.90 10.07 5.20
N PRO A 80 7.51 10.64 4.04
CA PRO A 80 7.82 12.04 3.75
C PRO A 80 7.17 12.95 4.80
N LYS A 81 7.93 13.94 5.31
CA LYS A 81 7.46 14.90 6.33
C LYS A 81 6.13 15.53 5.92
N ILE A 82 5.17 15.56 6.84
CA ILE A 82 3.83 16.09 6.60
C ILE A 82 3.73 17.52 7.11
N TYR A 83 3.11 18.38 6.31
CA TYR A 83 2.77 19.73 6.70
C TYR A 83 1.26 19.82 6.86
N ARG A 84 0.79 20.04 8.09
CA ARG A 84 -0.65 20.25 8.38
C ARG A 84 -1.03 21.72 8.35
N GLN A 85 -0.03 22.60 8.52
CA GLN A 85 -0.22 24.03 8.63
C GLN A 85 0.81 24.77 7.80
N ARG A 86 0.38 25.89 7.22
CA ARG A 86 1.25 26.77 6.43
C ARG A 86 2.43 27.31 7.23
N VAL A 87 2.20 27.68 8.50
CA VAL A 87 3.25 28.27 9.35
C VAL A 87 4.45 27.34 9.50
N VAL A 88 4.21 26.04 9.76
CA VAL A 88 5.25 25.01 9.87
C VAL A 88 6.03 24.83 8.56
N TRP A 89 5.34 24.94 7.42
CA TRP A 89 5.99 24.87 6.11
C TRP A 89 6.83 26.11 5.80
N GLU A 90 6.38 27.29 6.23
CA GLU A 90 7.12 28.54 6.08
C GLU A 90 8.37 28.58 6.98
N GLU A 91 8.26 28.08 8.21
CA GLU A 91 9.38 27.92 9.15
C GLU A 91 10.47 26.98 8.63
N ASP A 92 10.10 25.99 7.79
CA ASP A 92 11.05 25.08 7.14
C ASP A 92 11.64 25.63 5.83
N ASN A 93 11.62 26.96 5.63
CA ASN A 93 12.10 27.62 4.41
C ASN A 93 11.34 27.22 3.13
N ARG A 94 10.05 26.90 3.25
CA ARG A 94 9.13 26.69 2.12
C ARG A 94 9.63 25.64 1.10
N PRO A 95 9.93 24.40 1.52
CA PRO A 95 10.40 23.37 0.59
C PRO A 95 9.33 23.04 -0.45
N ALA A 96 9.72 22.43 -1.56
CA ALA A 96 8.74 21.89 -2.50
C ALA A 96 7.88 20.82 -1.80
N LEU A 97 6.58 20.81 -2.09
CA LEU A 97 5.62 19.86 -1.53
C LEU A 97 5.01 19.00 -2.61
N ILE A 98 4.57 17.81 -2.24
CA ILE A 98 3.56 17.06 -2.96
C ILE A 98 2.22 17.28 -2.26
N CYS A 99 1.22 17.72 -3.03
CA CYS A 99 -0.17 17.82 -2.60
C CYS A 99 -0.97 16.67 -3.22
N LYS A 100 -1.70 15.92 -2.40
CA LYS A 100 -2.55 14.79 -2.83
C LYS A 100 -3.96 14.92 -2.24
N PRO A 101 -5.02 14.50 -2.94
CA PRO A 101 -6.33 14.31 -2.33
C PRO A 101 -6.26 13.27 -1.20
N ALA A 102 -7.10 13.42 -0.16
CA ALA A 102 -7.21 12.42 0.89
C ALA A 102 -7.58 11.03 0.35
N MET A 103 -8.50 10.99 -0.62
CA MET A 103 -8.90 9.79 -1.35
C MET A 103 -8.60 9.98 -2.83
N GLY A 104 -7.98 8.98 -3.47
CA GLY A 104 -7.66 9.03 -4.90
C GLY A 104 -6.78 7.87 -5.33
N GLN A 105 -6.84 7.56 -6.62
CA GLN A 105 -6.11 6.45 -7.25
C GLN A 105 -5.36 6.95 -8.50
N MET A 106 -4.39 6.16 -8.97
CA MET A 106 -3.68 6.38 -10.25
C MET A 106 -2.96 7.75 -10.36
N GLY A 107 -2.53 8.32 -9.23
CA GLY A 107 -1.85 9.62 -9.20
C GLY A 107 -2.73 10.82 -9.59
N THR A 108 -4.05 10.65 -9.66
CA THR A 108 -5.00 11.73 -9.96
C THR A 108 -4.98 12.77 -8.83
N GLY A 109 -4.85 14.04 -9.19
CA GLY A 109 -4.79 15.15 -8.24
C GLY A 109 -3.46 15.30 -7.49
N VAL A 110 -2.45 14.47 -7.78
CA VAL A 110 -1.10 14.60 -7.21
C VAL A 110 -0.35 15.68 -7.98
N ILE A 111 0.07 16.74 -7.29
CA ILE A 111 0.79 17.88 -7.88
C ILE A 111 2.00 18.29 -7.03
N ILE A 112 3.05 18.79 -7.69
CA ILE A 112 4.16 19.47 -7.02
C ILE A 112 3.78 20.93 -6.76
N VAL A 113 3.93 21.37 -5.53
CA VAL A 113 3.67 22.74 -5.08
C VAL A 113 5.00 23.40 -4.74
N ARG A 114 5.38 24.44 -5.49
CA ARG A 114 6.60 25.25 -5.27
C ARG A 114 6.33 26.67 -4.79
N ARG A 115 5.05 27.06 -4.76
CA ARG A 115 4.58 28.37 -4.29
C ARG A 115 3.61 28.15 -3.14
N THR A 116 3.38 29.17 -2.33
CA THR A 116 2.47 29.11 -1.18
C THR A 116 1.11 28.51 -1.56
N PRO A 117 0.79 27.29 -1.11
CA PRO A 117 -0.54 26.73 -1.34
C PRO A 117 -1.54 27.33 -0.36
N ALA A 118 -2.81 27.35 -0.76
CA ALA A 118 -3.89 27.31 0.20
C ALA A 118 -3.92 25.90 0.81
N PHE A 119 -3.59 25.78 2.10
CA PHE A 119 -3.68 24.51 2.82
C PHE A 119 -5.16 24.14 2.99
N ASP A 120 -5.50 22.93 2.56
CA ASP A 120 -6.84 22.34 2.63
C ASP A 120 -6.79 21.09 3.52
N HIS A 121 -7.68 21.01 4.50
CA HIS A 121 -7.74 19.90 5.45
C HIS A 121 -8.12 18.56 4.79
N ASN A 122 -8.70 18.59 3.57
CA ASN A 122 -9.03 17.40 2.79
C ASN A 122 -7.88 16.96 1.86
N LYS A 123 -6.70 17.58 1.98
CA LYS A 123 -5.51 17.26 1.19
C LYS A 123 -4.34 16.94 2.10
N LEU A 124 -3.52 16.02 1.61
CA LEU A 124 -2.25 15.67 2.21
C LEU A 124 -1.14 16.51 1.57
N TYR A 125 -0.40 17.26 2.39
CA TYR A 125 0.78 17.99 1.98
C TYR A 125 2.01 17.32 2.59
N GLN A 126 2.86 16.78 1.72
CA GLN A 126 4.07 16.06 2.08
C GLN A 126 5.29 16.77 1.49
N LEU A 127 6.45 16.66 2.15
CA LEU A 127 7.72 17.06 1.56
C LEU A 127 7.91 16.36 0.20
N TYR A 128 8.20 17.13 -0.83
CA TYR A 128 8.62 16.56 -2.10
C TYR A 128 10.04 16.01 -1.95
N ILE A 129 10.17 14.70 -2.10
CA ILE A 129 11.44 14.01 -2.15
C ILE A 129 11.70 13.65 -3.60
N GLU A 130 12.78 14.18 -4.17
CA GLU A 130 13.27 13.79 -5.49
C GLU A 130 13.90 12.40 -5.39
N LYS A 131 13.04 11.38 -5.42
CA LYS A 131 13.41 9.96 -5.31
C LYS A 131 14.37 9.53 -6.42
N ASP A 132 15.28 8.63 -6.08
CA ASP A 132 16.17 7.97 -7.05
C ASP A 132 15.56 6.66 -7.55
N ARG A 133 14.74 5.99 -6.72
CA ARG A 133 14.02 4.76 -7.07
C ARG A 133 12.62 4.76 -6.43
N GLU A 134 11.66 4.07 -7.06
CA GLU A 134 10.34 3.80 -6.50
C GLU A 134 10.02 2.31 -6.63
N PHE A 135 9.45 1.75 -5.58
CA PHE A 135 9.12 0.34 -5.52
C PHE A 135 7.67 0.11 -5.12
N ARG A 136 7.17 -1.08 -5.48
CA ARG A 136 5.97 -1.67 -4.89
C ARG A 136 6.32 -3.05 -4.32
N ALA A 137 6.18 -3.19 -3.01
CA ALA A 137 6.33 -4.47 -2.31
C ALA A 137 4.94 -4.98 -1.89
N MET A 138 4.55 -6.16 -2.37
CA MET A 138 3.36 -6.83 -1.86
C MET A 138 3.74 -7.64 -0.63
N MET A 139 3.27 -7.19 0.53
CA MET A 139 3.52 -7.82 1.82
C MET A 139 2.33 -8.68 2.24
N VAL A 140 2.61 -9.82 2.87
CA VAL A 140 1.65 -10.65 3.61
C VAL A 140 2.31 -11.04 4.93
N GLY A 141 1.82 -10.49 6.04
CA GLY A 141 2.52 -10.54 7.33
C GLY A 141 3.95 -10.03 7.20
N THR A 142 4.92 -10.91 7.46
CA THR A 142 6.36 -10.62 7.35
C THR A 142 6.97 -10.98 5.99
N GLU A 143 6.20 -11.58 5.08
CA GLU A 143 6.69 -12.06 3.79
C GLU A 143 6.50 -11.02 2.67
N ILE A 144 7.55 -10.77 1.87
CA ILE A 144 7.43 -10.08 0.59
C ILE A 144 7.01 -11.11 -0.48
N ALA A 145 5.72 -11.16 -0.80
CA ALA A 145 5.17 -12.05 -1.83
C ALA A 145 5.75 -11.75 -3.22
N PHE A 146 5.85 -10.47 -3.57
CA PHE A 146 6.60 -10.01 -4.74
C PHE A 146 7.03 -8.55 -4.59
N PHE A 147 8.06 -8.18 -5.34
CA PHE A 147 8.73 -6.88 -5.24
C PHE A 147 9.07 -6.38 -6.64
N MET A 148 8.58 -5.19 -6.97
CA MET A 148 8.77 -4.56 -8.28
C MET A 148 9.35 -3.16 -8.12
N GLU A 149 10.18 -2.76 -9.06
CA GLU A 149 10.65 -1.39 -9.24
C GLU A 149 9.86 -0.73 -10.34
N LYS A 150 9.44 0.51 -10.10
CA LYS A 150 8.80 1.38 -11.08
C LYS A 150 9.87 2.27 -11.66
N HIS A 151 9.94 2.36 -12.98
CA HIS A 151 10.91 3.21 -13.69
C HIS A 151 10.31 4.58 -14.00
N PRO A 152 11.14 5.64 -14.05
CA PRO A 152 10.68 6.96 -14.45
C PRO A 152 10.06 6.91 -15.85
N PRO A 153 8.90 7.52 -16.09
CA PRO A 153 8.32 7.60 -17.42
C PRO A 153 9.18 8.51 -18.30
N GLU A 154 9.26 8.20 -19.60
CA GLU A 154 10.02 9.02 -20.58
C GLU A 154 9.57 10.49 -20.62
N SER A 155 8.31 10.76 -20.25
CA SER A 155 7.75 12.11 -20.16
C SER A 155 8.39 12.99 -19.08
N GLY A 156 9.17 12.42 -18.16
CA GLY A 156 9.70 13.11 -16.99
C GLY A 156 8.66 13.39 -15.89
N ASP A 157 7.47 12.78 -15.96
CA ASP A 157 6.46 12.90 -14.91
C ASP A 157 6.98 12.32 -13.59
N HIS A 158 6.95 13.13 -12.54
CA HIS A 158 7.34 12.74 -11.19
C HIS A 158 6.51 11.58 -10.60
N ARG A 159 5.36 11.24 -11.18
CA ARG A 159 4.49 10.15 -10.73
C ARG A 159 4.80 8.88 -11.53
N TRP A 160 5.48 7.93 -10.90
CA TRP A 160 5.96 6.73 -11.60
C TRP A 160 4.90 5.61 -11.57
N ASN A 161 3.73 5.85 -12.15
CA ASN A 161 2.67 4.85 -12.27
C ASN A 161 2.46 4.45 -13.75
N GLU A 162 2.01 3.23 -14.00
CA GLU A 162 1.86 2.69 -15.37
C GLU A 162 0.99 3.59 -16.26
N HIS A 163 -0.07 4.21 -15.72
CA HIS A 163 -0.93 5.14 -16.46
C HIS A 163 -0.22 6.42 -16.93
N ARG A 164 1.01 6.68 -16.44
CA ARG A 164 1.89 7.77 -16.89
C ARG A 164 3.05 7.29 -17.75
N GLY A 165 3.07 6.00 -18.12
CA GLY A 165 4.11 5.39 -18.96
C GLY A 165 5.30 4.84 -18.18
N SER A 166 5.17 4.58 -16.88
CA SER A 166 6.23 3.89 -16.13
C SER A 166 6.25 2.40 -16.46
N GLU A 167 7.45 1.88 -16.72
CA GLU A 167 7.70 0.45 -16.83
C GLU A 167 7.99 -0.16 -15.45
N TRP A 168 7.57 -1.41 -15.25
CA TRP A 168 7.68 -2.10 -13.97
C TRP A 168 8.46 -3.38 -14.14
N THR A 169 9.54 -3.54 -13.38
CA THR A 169 10.41 -4.72 -13.47
C THR A 169 10.57 -5.40 -12.13
N SER A 170 10.84 -6.71 -12.15
CA SER A 170 11.32 -7.39 -10.96
C SER A 170 12.64 -6.77 -10.51
N VAL A 171 12.82 -6.57 -9.21
CA VAL A 171 14.06 -6.03 -8.68
C VAL A 171 15.12 -7.14 -8.68
N PRO A 172 16.33 -6.89 -9.22
CA PRO A 172 17.45 -7.82 -9.11
C PRO A 172 17.74 -8.18 -7.64
N GLU A 173 18.39 -9.31 -7.41
CA GLU A 173 18.65 -9.80 -6.07
C GLU A 173 19.66 -8.91 -5.32
N ASP A 174 19.12 -7.97 -4.53
CA ASP A 174 19.84 -7.20 -3.51
C ASP A 174 19.29 -7.57 -2.14
N SER A 175 19.99 -8.45 -1.44
CA SER A 175 19.54 -8.95 -0.13
C SER A 175 19.47 -7.85 0.94
N ALA A 176 20.33 -6.83 0.87
CA ALA A 176 20.36 -5.76 1.86
C ALA A 176 19.17 -4.83 1.67
N LEU A 177 18.93 -4.39 0.44
CA LEU A 177 17.75 -3.59 0.10
C LEU A 177 16.46 -4.36 0.39
N ARG A 178 16.39 -5.64 0.02
CA ARG A 178 15.20 -6.47 0.28
C ARG A 178 14.91 -6.61 1.76
N ARG A 179 15.94 -6.76 2.61
CA ARG A 179 15.77 -6.74 4.08
C ARG A 179 15.27 -5.39 4.59
N ALA A 180 15.81 -4.27 4.08
CA ALA A 180 15.37 -2.94 4.49
C ALA A 180 13.91 -2.67 4.09
N ILE A 181 13.51 -3.08 2.87
CA ILE A 181 12.14 -3.01 2.37
C ILE A 181 11.19 -3.89 3.19
N LYS A 182 11.62 -5.09 3.58
CA LYS A 182 10.86 -6.00 4.45
C LYS A 182 10.54 -5.31 5.78
N VAL A 183 11.56 -4.77 6.46
CA VAL A 183 11.39 -4.11 7.77
C VAL A 183 10.46 -2.91 7.69
N ILE A 184 10.67 -1.99 6.73
CA ILE A 184 9.78 -0.82 6.63
C ILE A 184 8.36 -1.20 6.20
N GLY A 185 8.22 -2.29 5.42
CA GLY A 185 6.93 -2.82 5.00
C GLY A 185 6.14 -3.46 6.14
N GLU A 186 6.81 -4.26 6.98
CA GLU A 186 6.25 -4.85 8.21
C GLU A 186 5.73 -3.75 9.13
N ASN A 187 6.56 -2.74 9.41
CA ASN A 187 6.16 -1.62 10.27
C ASN A 187 4.95 -0.86 9.70
N ALA A 188 4.85 -0.74 8.37
CA ALA A 188 3.71 -0.09 7.74
C ALA A 188 2.42 -0.92 7.83
N LEU A 189 2.51 -2.26 7.69
CA LEU A 189 1.35 -3.14 7.90
C LEU A 189 0.91 -3.12 9.36
N GLU A 190 1.85 -3.22 10.30
CA GLU A 190 1.60 -3.17 11.75
C GLU A 190 0.90 -1.87 12.14
N ALA A 191 1.40 -0.73 11.66
CA ALA A 191 0.80 0.59 11.93
C ALA A 191 -0.67 0.71 11.48
N LEU A 192 -1.07 -0.04 10.45
CA LEU A 192 -2.45 -0.07 9.95
C LEU A 192 -3.28 -1.23 10.54
N GLY A 193 -2.66 -2.18 11.22
CA GLY A 193 -3.28 -3.45 11.59
C GLY A 193 -3.74 -4.25 10.36
N TYR A 194 -2.92 -4.23 9.29
CA TYR A 194 -3.17 -4.99 8.07
C TYR A 194 -2.43 -6.32 8.12
N ASP A 195 -3.06 -7.36 7.60
CA ASP A 195 -2.46 -8.67 7.38
C ASP A 195 -1.71 -8.71 6.03
N PHE A 196 -2.15 -7.90 5.06
CA PHE A 196 -1.47 -7.78 3.76
C PHE A 196 -1.69 -6.42 3.10
N GLY A 197 -0.80 -6.05 2.17
CA GLY A 197 -0.98 -4.86 1.35
C GLY A 197 0.17 -4.63 0.39
N ALA A 198 -0.10 -3.92 -0.71
CA ALA A 198 0.93 -3.41 -1.61
C ALA A 198 1.43 -2.06 -1.12
N ILE A 199 2.70 -1.99 -0.79
CA ILE A 199 3.34 -0.83 -0.17
C ILE A 199 4.15 -0.11 -1.23
N ASP A 200 3.80 1.15 -1.48
CA ASP A 200 4.57 2.03 -2.35
C ASP A 200 5.67 2.72 -1.54
N ILE A 201 6.92 2.53 -1.95
CA ILE A 201 8.11 2.95 -1.21
C ILE A 201 9.02 3.73 -2.15
N ILE A 202 9.52 4.88 -1.71
CA ILE A 202 10.56 5.61 -2.44
C ILE A 202 11.90 5.49 -1.73
N LEU A 203 12.96 5.51 -2.52
CA LEU A 203 14.34 5.52 -2.05
C LEU A 203 15.03 6.81 -2.48
N LYS A 204 15.75 7.43 -1.54
CA LYS A 204 16.65 8.55 -1.80
C LYS A 204 18.06 8.20 -1.33
N ASN A 205 19.02 8.18 -2.25
CA ASN A 205 20.44 8.07 -1.97
C ASN A 205 20.92 9.33 -1.23
N ASN A 206 21.82 9.13 -0.28
CA ASN A 206 22.46 10.18 0.51
C ASN A 206 23.93 9.78 0.79
N PRO A 207 24.76 10.69 1.31
CA PRO A 207 26.18 10.39 1.53
C PRO A 207 26.43 9.22 2.51
N GLN A 208 25.44 8.85 3.33
CA GLN A 208 25.51 7.76 4.31
C GLN A 208 24.88 6.45 3.80
N GLY A 209 24.40 6.40 2.54
CA GLY A 209 23.71 5.26 1.95
C GLY A 209 22.41 5.69 1.28
N TYR A 210 21.27 5.27 1.86
CA TYR A 210 19.95 5.66 1.36
C TYR A 210 18.93 5.79 2.49
N SER A 211 17.84 6.49 2.19
CA SER A 211 16.65 6.59 3.03
C SER A 211 15.45 6.01 2.29
N LEU A 212 14.62 5.25 2.99
CA LEU A 212 13.36 4.69 2.48
C LEU A 212 12.18 5.45 3.08
N PHE A 213 11.16 5.72 2.28
CA PHE A 213 9.94 6.37 2.73
C PHE A 213 8.71 5.65 2.18
N VAL A 214 7.78 5.28 3.06
CA VAL A 214 6.47 4.73 2.67
C VAL A 214 5.58 5.87 2.18
N LEU A 215 4.93 5.67 1.03
CA LEU A 215 3.98 6.63 0.45
C LEU A 215 2.53 6.27 0.77
N GLU A 216 2.17 5.00 0.62
CA GLU A 216 0.84 4.45 0.88
C GLU A 216 0.88 2.92 0.94
N VAL A 217 -0.14 2.33 1.59
CA VAL A 217 -0.46 0.90 1.53
C VAL A 217 -1.81 0.73 0.83
N ASN A 218 -1.82 -0.05 -0.24
CA ASN A 218 -3.03 -0.39 -0.99
C ASN A 218 -3.46 -1.83 -0.68
N SER A 219 -4.67 -1.99 -0.13
CA SER A 219 -5.29 -3.30 0.15
C SER A 219 -6.04 -3.90 -1.05
N ARG A 220 -6.09 -3.17 -2.17
CA ARG A 220 -6.62 -3.60 -3.47
C ARG A 220 -5.64 -3.27 -4.60
N PRO A 221 -4.44 -3.85 -4.59
CA PRO A 221 -3.48 -3.65 -5.67
C PRO A 221 -3.94 -4.33 -6.97
N GLU A 222 -3.38 -3.84 -8.07
CA GLU A 222 -3.48 -4.47 -9.38
C GLU A 222 -2.17 -5.18 -9.70
N PHE A 223 -2.26 -6.41 -10.20
CA PHE A 223 -1.14 -7.23 -10.67
C PHE A 223 -1.64 -8.40 -11.52
N GLY A 224 -0.73 -9.00 -12.31
CA GLY A 224 -1.00 -10.13 -13.18
C GLY A 224 -0.96 -11.51 -12.49
N GLU A 225 -1.27 -12.55 -13.26
CA GLU A 225 -1.48 -13.93 -12.81
C GLU A 225 -0.30 -14.52 -12.01
N THR A 226 0.93 -14.38 -12.51
CA THR A 226 2.14 -14.87 -11.81
C THR A 226 2.28 -14.28 -10.41
N ASN A 227 1.94 -13.00 -10.24
CA ASN A 227 1.99 -12.33 -8.94
C ASN A 227 0.81 -12.74 -8.05
N ALA A 228 -0.34 -13.09 -8.63
CA ALA A 228 -1.45 -13.68 -7.89
C ALA A 228 -1.07 -15.03 -7.27
N GLN A 229 -0.40 -15.91 -8.02
CA GLN A 229 0.11 -17.18 -7.50
C GLN A 229 1.12 -17.00 -6.35
N ARG A 230 1.99 -15.98 -6.46
CA ARG A 230 2.94 -15.63 -5.38
C ARG A 230 2.22 -15.10 -4.14
N PHE A 231 1.23 -14.23 -4.31
CA PHE A 231 0.40 -13.74 -3.21
C PHE A 231 -0.34 -14.88 -2.51
N VAL A 232 -1.00 -15.77 -3.25
CA VAL A 232 -1.70 -16.94 -2.71
C VAL A 232 -0.78 -17.81 -1.86
N ARG A 233 0.44 -18.09 -2.34
CA ARG A 233 1.44 -18.86 -1.59
C ARG A 233 1.81 -18.19 -0.26
N ALA A 234 2.05 -16.88 -0.28
CA ALA A 234 2.36 -16.13 0.92
C ALA A 234 1.19 -16.11 1.92
N VAL A 235 -0.06 -16.00 1.42
CA VAL A 235 -1.26 -16.12 2.27
C VAL A 235 -1.37 -17.51 2.90
N SER A 236 -1.15 -18.58 2.13
CA SER A 236 -1.19 -19.95 2.67
C SER A 236 -0.13 -20.15 3.77
N HIS A 237 1.07 -19.60 3.58
CA HIS A 237 2.12 -19.64 4.58
C HIS A 237 1.72 -18.85 5.83
N TYR A 238 1.25 -17.61 5.66
CA TYR A 238 0.78 -16.75 6.76
C TYR A 238 -0.31 -17.42 7.61
N LEU A 239 -1.33 -18.01 6.97
CA LEU A 239 -2.39 -18.73 7.66
C LEU A 239 -1.89 -19.96 8.41
N SER A 240 -0.89 -20.68 7.85
CA SER A 240 -0.30 -21.82 8.55
C SER A 240 0.41 -21.40 9.85
N GLU A 241 1.10 -20.26 9.84
CA GLU A 241 1.77 -19.73 11.04
C GLU A 241 0.75 -19.28 12.11
N MET A 242 -0.37 -18.68 11.71
CA MET A 242 -1.44 -18.28 12.63
C MET A 242 -2.04 -19.45 13.42
N HIS A 243 -2.12 -20.64 12.82
CA HIS A 243 -2.67 -21.84 13.49
C HIS A 243 -1.70 -22.50 14.48
N HIS A 244 -0.43 -22.11 14.47
CA HIS A 244 0.58 -22.63 15.39
C HIS A 244 0.72 -21.80 16.68
N HIS A 245 -0.05 -20.72 16.81
CA HIS A 245 -0.08 -19.83 17.98
C HIS A 245 -1.43 -19.92 18.71
#